data_AF-A0A7W0RC06-F1
#
_entry.id   AF-A0A7W0RC06-F1
#
_cell.length_a   1.000
_cell.length_b   1.000
_cell.length_c   1.000
_cell.angle_alpha   90.00
_cell.angle_beta   90.00
_cell.angle_gamma   90.00
#
_symmetry.space_group_name_H-M   'P 1'
#
loop_
_entity.id
_entity.type
_entity.pdbx_description
1 polymer ?
#
loop_
_entity_poly.entity_id
_entity_poly.type
_entity_poly.pdbx_seq_one_letter_code
_entity_poly.pdbx_strand_id
1 'polypeptide(L)'
;MYAISGAIVSRQEDVNNSSAPLTMVLVAAYLVGISASDSPDSSVSVVATFLPPLAPMVVPARAAQDSLPATQLAISIALMVLATVVLLWLAARIYDRAVLRMGAPLKLRETLGLVR
;
A
#
# COMPACT_ATOMS: atom_id res chain seq x y z
N MET A 1 -4.00 -9.99 35.30
CA MET A 1 -4.16 -10.90 34.15
C MET A 1 -3.82 -10.23 32.82
N TYR A 2 -4.39 -9.07 32.46
CA TYR A 2 -4.01 -8.33 31.23
C TYR A 2 -2.56 -7.81 31.19
N ALA A 3 -1.93 -7.57 32.33
CA ALA A 3 -0.54 -7.10 32.41
C ALA A 3 0.52 -8.20 32.17
N ILE A 4 0.16 -9.49 32.29
CA ILE A 4 1.10 -10.62 32.20
C ILE A 4 1.16 -11.17 30.76
N SER A 5 0.06 -11.10 30.02
CA SER A 5 -0.02 -11.51 28.61
C SER A 5 0.68 -10.56 27.64
N GLY A 6 0.87 -9.28 28.01
CA GLY A 6 1.65 -8.32 27.22
C GLY A 6 3.17 -8.48 27.37
N ALA A 7 3.62 -9.22 28.39
CA ALA A 7 5.04 -9.41 28.71
C ALA A 7 5.70 -10.60 27.98
N ILE A 8 4.92 -11.45 27.29
CA ILE A 8 5.41 -12.68 26.65
C ILE A 8 5.19 -12.65 25.13
N VAL A 9 5.88 -11.75 24.45
CA VAL A 9 6.24 -11.93 23.04
C VAL A 9 5.14 -11.63 22.02
N SER A 10 5.24 -10.44 21.45
CA SER A 10 5.68 -10.38 20.05
C SER A 10 6.74 -9.31 20.03
N ARG A 11 7.95 -9.60 19.53
CA ARG A 11 8.96 -8.57 19.30
C ARG A 11 8.31 -7.49 18.43
N GLN A 12 7.85 -6.41 19.05
CA GLN A 12 7.30 -5.25 18.34
C GLN A 12 8.35 -4.69 17.36
N GLU A 13 9.63 -4.96 17.62
CA GLU A 13 10.76 -4.64 16.76
C GLU A 13 10.74 -5.34 15.38
N ASP A 14 10.33 -6.62 15.28
CA ASP A 14 10.32 -7.34 13.98
C ASP A 14 9.10 -6.94 13.11
N VAL A 15 7.99 -6.57 13.76
CA VAL A 15 6.84 -5.96 13.08
C VAL A 15 7.20 -4.56 12.60
N ASN A 16 7.93 -3.78 13.40
CA ASN A 16 8.31 -2.42 13.01
C ASN A 16 9.29 -2.42 11.82
N ASN A 17 10.26 -3.33 11.77
CA ASN A 17 11.20 -3.42 10.65
C ASN A 17 10.54 -3.88 9.33
N SER A 18 9.51 -4.73 9.41
CA SER A 18 8.76 -5.18 8.22
C SER A 18 7.66 -4.22 7.79
N SER A 19 7.11 -3.40 8.70
CA SER A 19 6.06 -2.42 8.42
C SER A 19 6.58 -1.01 8.12
N ALA A 20 7.83 -0.68 8.48
CA ALA A 20 8.45 0.62 8.17
C ALA A 20 8.30 1.07 6.69
N PRO A 21 8.58 0.23 5.67
CA PRO A 21 8.40 0.65 4.27
C PRO A 21 6.93 0.88 3.93
N LEU A 22 6.00 0.12 4.52
CA LEU A 22 4.57 0.32 4.31
C LEU A 22 4.10 1.65 4.92
N THR A 23 4.53 1.94 6.14
CA THR A 23 4.25 3.20 6.83
C THR A 23 4.81 4.40 6.07
N MET A 24 6.00 4.28 5.47
CA MET A 24 6.59 5.34 4.65
C MET A 24 5.74 5.65 3.40
N VAL A 25 5.20 4.61 2.75
CA VAL A 25 4.26 4.78 1.61
C VAL A 25 2.96 5.45 2.07
N LEU A 26 2.43 5.06 3.23
CA LEU A 26 1.20 5.66 3.78
C LEU A 26 1.38 7.14 4.11
N VAL A 27 2.52 7.52 4.72
CA VAL A 27 2.82 8.94 5.02
C VAL A 27 2.97 9.74 3.72
N ALA A 28 3.66 9.20 2.71
CA ALA A 28 3.75 9.85 1.41
C ALA A 28 2.38 10.03 0.76
N ALA A 29 1.50 9.01 0.85
CA ALA A 29 0.13 9.07 0.35
C ALA A 29 -0.69 10.19 1.00
N TYR A 30 -0.55 10.33 2.31
CA TYR A 30 -1.22 11.38 3.06
C TYR A 30 -0.77 12.78 2.63
N LEU A 31 0.54 13.00 2.49
CA LEU A 31 1.08 14.29 2.04
C LEU A 31 0.60 14.66 0.62
N VAL A 32 0.57 13.68 -0.29
CA VAL A 32 0.04 13.88 -1.65
C VAL A 32 -1.46 14.21 -1.63
N GLY A 33 -2.24 13.60 -0.73
CA GLY A 33 -3.65 13.92 -0.53
C GLY A 33 -3.89 15.36 -0.09
N ILE A 34 -3.05 15.88 0.82
CA ILE A 34 -3.07 17.30 1.22
C ILE A 34 -2.79 18.19 0.01
N SER A 35 -1.70 17.93 -0.72
CA SER A 35 -1.35 18.72 -1.92
C SER A 35 -2.43 18.66 -3.02
N ALA A 36 -3.12 17.53 -3.15
CA ALA A 36 -4.25 17.41 -4.08
C ALA A 36 -5.48 18.19 -3.66
N SER A 37 -5.63 18.49 -2.36
CA SER A 37 -6.71 19.33 -1.85
C SER A 37 -6.44 20.81 -2.16
N ASP A 38 -5.19 21.26 -2.04
CA ASP A 38 -4.77 22.63 -2.39
C ASP A 38 -4.63 22.85 -3.90
N SER A 39 -4.21 21.83 -4.67
CA SER A 39 -3.94 21.92 -6.11
C SER A 39 -4.41 20.65 -6.85
N PRO A 40 -5.74 20.52 -7.05
CA PRO A 40 -6.35 19.30 -7.58
C PRO A 40 -5.98 18.99 -9.05
N ASP A 41 -5.70 20.01 -9.86
CA ASP A 41 -5.34 19.84 -11.28
C ASP A 41 -3.84 19.68 -11.53
N SER A 42 -3.03 19.63 -10.49
CA SER A 42 -1.59 19.41 -10.66
C SER A 42 -1.31 18.04 -11.30
N SER A 43 -0.26 17.96 -12.12
CA SER A 43 0.15 16.69 -12.75
C SER A 43 0.41 15.58 -11.71
N VAL A 44 0.85 15.95 -10.51
CA VAL A 44 1.07 15.02 -9.38
C VAL A 44 -0.26 14.46 -8.88
N SER A 45 -1.27 15.31 -8.69
CA SER A 45 -2.63 14.91 -8.30
C SER A 45 -3.30 14.02 -9.34
N VAL A 46 -3.05 14.24 -10.63
CA VAL A 46 -3.57 13.39 -11.73
C VAL A 46 -2.91 12.02 -11.69
N VAL A 47 -1.59 11.96 -11.62
CA VAL A 47 -0.87 10.67 -11.58
C VAL A 47 -1.20 9.89 -10.30
N ALA A 48 -1.30 10.57 -9.15
CA ALA A 48 -1.61 9.93 -7.88
C ALA A 48 -3.02 9.33 -7.83
N THR A 49 -3.96 9.86 -8.62
CA THR A 49 -5.32 9.29 -8.76
C THR A 49 -5.30 7.89 -9.40
N PHE A 50 -4.30 7.60 -10.23
CA PHE A 50 -4.13 6.30 -10.86
C PHE A 50 -3.28 5.33 -10.03
N LEU A 51 -2.64 5.80 -8.96
CA LEU A 51 -1.82 4.95 -8.09
C LEU A 51 -2.71 4.36 -6.97
N PRO A 52 -2.94 3.03 -6.94
CA PRO A 52 -3.91 2.40 -6.04
C PRO A 52 -3.75 2.73 -4.54
N PRO A 53 -2.52 2.78 -3.97
CA PRO A 53 -2.34 3.13 -2.55
C PRO A 53 -2.65 4.60 -2.25
N LEU A 54 -2.52 5.49 -3.24
CA LEU A 54 -2.67 6.94 -3.10
C LEU A 54 -4.10 7.39 -3.43
N ALA A 55 -4.76 6.68 -4.36
CA ALA A 55 -6.11 6.94 -4.83
C ALA A 55 -7.15 7.18 -3.72
N PRO A 56 -7.23 6.40 -2.61
CA PRO A 56 -8.24 6.64 -1.57
C PRO A 56 -8.04 7.97 -0.80
N MET A 57 -6.83 8.54 -0.81
CA MET A 57 -6.56 9.86 -0.23
C MET A 57 -6.82 11.00 -1.23
N VAL A 58 -6.57 10.78 -2.52
CA VAL A 58 -6.59 11.83 -3.55
C VAL A 58 -7.95 11.97 -4.24
N VAL A 59 -8.66 10.86 -4.48
CA VAL A 59 -9.95 10.86 -5.21
C VAL A 59 -11.03 11.68 -4.50
N PRO A 60 -11.25 11.56 -3.16
CA PRO A 60 -12.25 12.38 -2.47
C PRO A 60 -11.92 13.88 -2.54
N ALA A 61 -10.64 14.24 -2.40
CA ALA A 61 -10.18 15.63 -2.45
C ALA A 61 -10.44 16.28 -3.81
N ARG A 62 -10.25 15.52 -4.90
CA ARG A 62 -10.54 16.00 -6.27
C ARG A 62 -12.02 15.98 -6.62
N ALA A 63 -12.73 14.93 -6.20
CA ALA A 63 -14.18 14.79 -6.44
C ALA A 63 -14.97 15.91 -5.75
N ALA A 64 -14.54 16.37 -4.59
CA ALA A 64 -15.16 17.49 -3.88
C ALA A 64 -15.04 18.85 -4.60
N GLN A 65 -14.13 18.98 -5.57
CA GLN A 65 -13.88 20.21 -6.31
C GLN A 65 -14.31 20.14 -7.78
N ASP A 66 -15.12 19.13 -8.17
CA ASP A 66 -15.57 18.86 -9.55
C ASP A 66 -14.44 18.79 -10.61
N SER A 67 -13.20 18.59 -10.16
CA SER A 67 -11.98 18.54 -10.98
C SER A 67 -11.64 17.11 -11.43
N LEU A 68 -12.56 16.16 -11.22
CA LEU A 68 -12.37 14.76 -11.55
C LEU A 68 -13.38 14.29 -12.61
N PRO A 69 -12.95 14.11 -13.87
CA PRO A 69 -13.78 13.53 -14.91
C PRO A 69 -14.25 12.11 -14.55
N ALA A 70 -15.51 11.78 -14.86
CA ALA A 70 -16.07 10.45 -14.60
C ALA A 70 -15.27 9.30 -15.26
N THR A 71 -14.60 9.58 -16.39
CA THR A 71 -13.71 8.62 -17.06
C THR A 71 -12.44 8.34 -16.24
N GLN A 72 -11.84 9.35 -15.62
CA GLN A 72 -10.67 9.16 -14.74
C GLN A 72 -11.05 8.37 -13.48
N LEU A 73 -12.24 8.62 -12.92
CA LEU A 73 -12.76 7.85 -11.80
C LEU A 73 -12.93 6.37 -12.16
N ALA A 74 -13.53 6.06 -13.32
CA ALA A 74 -13.71 4.69 -13.78
C ALA A 74 -12.37 3.96 -13.99
N ILE A 75 -11.38 4.63 -14.58
CA ILE A 75 -10.02 4.08 -14.76
C ILE A 75 -9.34 3.85 -13.41
N SER A 76 -9.45 4.80 -12.47
CA SER A 76 -8.89 4.67 -11.12
C SER A 76 -9.46 3.45 -10.38
N ILE A 77 -10.79 3.26 -10.45
CA ILE A 77 -11.46 2.08 -9.87
C ILE A 77 -10.97 0.79 -10.53
N ALA A 78 -10.88 0.74 -11.86
CA ALA A 78 -10.39 -0.43 -12.57
C ALA A 78 -8.94 -0.78 -12.20
N LEU A 79 -8.07 0.23 -12.09
CA LEU A 79 -6.68 0.05 -11.64
C LEU A 79 -6.60 -0.41 -10.19
N MET A 80 -7.48 0.10 -9.32
CA MET A 80 -7.53 -0.32 -7.93
C MET A 80 -7.91 -1.79 -7.80
N VAL A 81 -8.96 -2.23 -8.50
CA VAL A 81 -9.36 -3.65 -8.53
C VAL A 81 -8.22 -4.52 -9.07
N LEU A 82 -7.59 -4.11 -10.17
CA LEU A 82 -6.48 -4.84 -10.76
C LEU A 82 -5.29 -4.95 -9.81
N ALA A 83 -4.94 -3.86 -9.14
CA ALA A 83 -3.86 -3.85 -8.15
C ALA A 83 -4.18 -4.72 -6.93
N THR A 84 -5.43 -4.71 -6.45
CA THR A 84 -5.86 -5.62 -5.37
C THR A 84 -5.71 -7.08 -5.80
N VAL A 85 -6.15 -7.45 -7.01
CA VAL A 85 -6.00 -8.82 -7.52
C VAL A 85 -4.53 -9.21 -7.63
N VAL A 86 -3.68 -8.33 -8.16
CA VAL A 86 -2.23 -8.57 -8.29
C VAL A 86 -1.57 -8.72 -6.92
N LEU A 87 -1.89 -7.84 -5.97
CA LEU A 87 -1.34 -7.90 -4.61
C LEU A 87 -1.81 -9.16 -3.87
N LEU A 88 -3.08 -9.55 -4.00
CA LEU A 88 -3.58 -10.80 -3.43
C LEU A 88 -2.90 -12.01 -4.04
N TRP A 89 -2.74 -12.04 -5.37
CA TRP A 89 -2.02 -13.12 -6.06
C TRP A 89 -0.55 -13.20 -5.63
N LEU A 90 0.11 -12.05 -5.51
CA LEU A 90 1.49 -11.98 -5.05
C LEU A 90 1.62 -12.40 -3.58
N ALA A 91 0.72 -11.94 -2.72
CA ALA A 91 0.68 -12.30 -1.31
C ALA A 91 0.42 -13.79 -1.12
N ALA A 92 -0.53 -14.38 -1.87
CA ALA A 92 -0.79 -15.81 -1.86
C ALA A 92 0.44 -16.61 -2.29
N ARG A 93 1.14 -16.18 -3.36
CA ARG A 93 2.34 -16.86 -3.86
C ARG A 93 3.54 -16.71 -2.91
N ILE A 94 3.68 -15.58 -2.23
CA ILE A 94 4.68 -15.37 -1.18
C ILE A 94 4.34 -16.24 0.03
N TYR A 95 3.07 -16.29 0.44
CA TYR A 95 2.59 -17.11 1.55
C TYR A 95 2.84 -18.59 1.31
N ASP A 96 2.49 -19.13 0.13
CA ASP A 96 2.77 -20.52 -0.25
C ASP A 96 4.28 -20.85 -0.15
N ARG A 97 5.13 -19.93 -0.59
CA ARG A 97 6.59 -20.08 -0.53
C ARG A 97 7.17 -19.93 0.88
N ALA A 98 6.52 -19.12 1.73
CA ALA A 98 6.94 -18.87 3.11
C ALA A 98 6.48 -19.99 4.06
N VAL A 99 5.28 -20.55 3.85
CA VAL A 99 4.74 -21.67 4.62
C VAL A 99 5.57 -22.95 4.43
N LEU A 100 6.07 -23.20 3.22
CA LEU A 100 6.99 -24.32 2.95
C LEU A 100 8.40 -24.11 3.52
N ARG A 101 8.69 -22.93 4.10
CA ARG A 101 9.98 -22.54 4.70
C ARG A 101 9.82 -22.13 6.17
N MET A 102 9.00 -22.86 6.94
CA MET A 102 8.97 -22.78 8.41
C MET A 102 10.38 -23.07 8.97
N GLY A 103 11.18 -22.00 9.10
CA GLY A 103 12.55 -22.07 9.63
C GLY A 103 13.42 -20.82 9.44
N ALA A 104 13.25 -20.01 8.38
CA ALA A 104 14.12 -18.84 8.19
C ALA A 104 13.45 -17.67 7.45
N PRO A 105 13.53 -16.43 7.98
CA PRO A 105 12.99 -15.25 7.31
C PRO A 105 13.80 -14.93 6.05
N LEU A 106 13.12 -14.86 4.90
CA LEU A 106 13.71 -14.46 3.62
C LEU A 106 13.92 -12.94 3.59
N LYS A 107 15.15 -12.51 3.34
CA LYS A 107 15.50 -11.10 3.15
C LYS A 107 15.02 -10.65 1.76
N LEU A 108 14.55 -9.39 1.65
CA LEU A 108 14.10 -8.74 0.40
C LEU A 108 15.06 -8.87 -0.80
N ARG A 109 16.33 -9.21 -0.54
CA ARG A 109 17.35 -9.40 -1.58
C ARG A 109 17.26 -10.77 -2.28
N GLU A 110 16.55 -11.74 -1.70
CA GLU A 110 16.43 -13.10 -2.24
C GLU A 110 15.17 -13.29 -3.10
N THR A 111 14.12 -12.49 -2.89
CA THR A 111 12.88 -12.56 -3.67
C THR A 111 13.05 -12.02 -5.10
N LEU A 112 14.01 -11.11 -5.34
CA LEU A 112 14.36 -10.59 -6.66
C LEU A 112 15.17 -11.57 -7.53
N GLY A 113 15.83 -12.57 -6.93
CA GLY A 113 16.61 -13.58 -7.64
C GLY A 113 15.80 -14.78 -8.14
N LEU A 114 14.56 -14.94 -7.67
CA LEU A 114 13.68 -16.09 -7.99
C LEU A 114 12.76 -15.85 -9.20
N VAL A 115 13.06 -14.83 -10.01
CA VAL A 115 12.35 -14.50 -11.26
C VAL A 115 13.15 -14.95 -12.49
N ARG A 116 14.07 -15.91 -12.33
CA ARG A 116 14.79 -16.56 -13.42
C ARG A 116 14.55 -18.06 -13.43
#